data_AF-A0A7J4U587-F1
#
_entry.id   AF-A0A7J4U587-F1
#
_cell.length_a   1.000
_cell.length_b   1.000
_cell.length_c   1.000
_cell.angle_alpha   90.00
_cell.angle_beta   90.00
_cell.angle_gamma   90.00
#
_symmetry.space_group_name_H-M   'P 1'
#
loop_
_entity.id
_entity.type
_entity.pdbx_description
1 polymer ?
#
loop_
_entity_poly.entity_id
_entity_poly.type
_entity_poly.pdbx_seq_one_letter_code
_entity_poly.pdbx_strand_id
1 'polypeptide(L)'
;MIPKYTIAFIVVISAIVLFSILGNNPPDGNYLTGYQTVPSIVEIVTVQSYECNFTLSEGWNLVSFFCLGMLNNRGRVMQSINGNYSMIFRYDAFDSDDPWKSYNPNLPSWTIQQVPYMDRLSGYYIYMIENSSFYYNGTKKYTYIPLKSGWNLIGYPRVINSSINDAFSNISYNKIKTLDEATGDYIFYTVNGSSNTLTIARPYEAYWINSTASQTWIITAE
;
A
#
# COMPACT_ATOMS: atom_id res chain seq x y z
N MET A 1 20.51 6.58 36.57
CA MET A 1 19.07 6.26 36.54
C MET A 1 18.82 5.50 35.25
N ILE A 2 18.66 4.18 35.33
CA ILE A 2 18.45 3.29 34.17
C ILE A 2 16.97 2.86 34.23
N PRO A 3 16.16 3.06 33.18
CA PRO A 3 14.77 2.65 33.22
C PRO A 3 14.70 1.11 33.20
N LYS A 4 14.01 0.54 34.18
CA LYS A 4 13.67 -0.88 34.22
C LYS A 4 12.56 -1.13 33.18
N TYR A 5 12.88 -1.83 32.11
CA TYR A 5 11.87 -2.36 31.20
C TYR A 5 11.24 -3.59 31.84
N THR A 6 9.97 -3.50 32.18
CA THR A 6 9.15 -4.64 32.62
C THR A 6 8.83 -5.49 31.39
N ILE A 7 9.52 -6.62 31.23
CA ILE A 7 9.18 -7.63 30.22
C ILE A 7 7.94 -8.36 30.73
N ALA A 8 6.78 -8.07 30.15
CA ALA A 8 5.56 -8.83 30.41
C ALA A 8 5.67 -10.19 29.69
N PHE A 9 5.90 -11.25 30.46
CA PHE A 9 5.72 -12.62 29.97
C PHE A 9 4.23 -12.89 29.78
N ILE A 10 3.76 -12.86 28.55
CA ILE A 10 2.42 -13.35 28.21
C ILE A 10 2.51 -14.88 28.15
N VAL A 11 1.96 -15.54 29.16
CA VAL A 11 1.72 -16.98 29.15
C VAL A 11 0.60 -17.25 28.15
N VAL A 12 0.95 -17.76 26.96
CA VAL A 12 -0.05 -18.20 25.98
C VAL A 12 -0.50 -19.60 26.37
N ILE A 13 -1.70 -19.68 26.96
CA ILE A 13 -2.40 -20.94 27.16
C ILE A 13 -2.83 -21.44 25.77
N SER A 14 -2.27 -22.56 25.34
CA SER A 14 -2.68 -23.26 24.13
C SER A 14 -4.11 -23.78 24.32
N ALA A 15 -5.09 -23.04 23.79
CA ALA A 15 -6.46 -23.53 23.68
C ALA A 15 -6.54 -24.52 22.51
N ILE A 16 -6.71 -25.80 22.82
CA ILE A 16 -7.06 -26.81 21.82
C ILE A 16 -8.54 -26.63 21.49
N VAL A 17 -8.84 -26.08 20.31
CA VAL A 17 -10.22 -26.01 19.80
C VAL A 17 -10.53 -27.33 19.11
N LEU A 18 -11.32 -28.18 19.78
CA LEU A 18 -11.88 -29.40 19.19
C LEU A 18 -13.14 -29.02 18.39
N PHE A 19 -13.07 -29.10 17.05
CA PHE A 19 -14.27 -29.07 16.21
C PHE A 19 -14.88 -30.48 16.16
N SER A 20 -16.09 -30.64 16.71
CA SER A 20 -16.92 -31.81 16.45
C SER A 20 -17.86 -31.51 15.28
N ILE A 21 -17.67 -32.21 14.16
CA ILE A 21 -18.61 -32.16 13.05
C ILE A 21 -19.80 -33.07 13.42
N LEU A 22 -20.93 -32.50 13.80
CA LEU A 22 -22.20 -33.23 13.91
C LEU A 22 -22.79 -33.41 12.51
N GLY A 23 -22.29 -34.40 11.78
CA GLY A 23 -22.90 -34.86 10.54
C GLY A 23 -23.89 -35.99 10.83
N ASN A 24 -25.10 -35.94 10.25
CA ASN A 24 -26.00 -37.09 10.24
C ASN A 24 -25.34 -38.24 9.46
N ASN A 25 -25.08 -39.36 10.13
CA ASN A 25 -24.36 -40.50 9.56
C ASN A 25 -25.13 -41.15 8.40
N PRO A 26 -24.50 -41.39 7.23
CA PRO A 26 -25.06 -42.29 6.22
C PRO A 26 -24.99 -43.76 6.69
N PRO A 27 -25.86 -44.67 6.19
CA PRO A 27 -26.04 -46.03 6.73
C PRO A 27 -24.85 -46.97 6.48
N ASP A 28 -23.98 -46.62 5.54
CA ASP A 28 -22.96 -47.52 5.01
C ASP A 28 -21.62 -47.28 5.70
N GLY A 29 -21.49 -47.82 6.92
CA GLY A 29 -20.31 -48.45 7.53
C GLY A 29 -18.89 -47.85 7.48
N ASN A 30 -18.63 -46.79 6.74
CA ASN A 30 -17.31 -46.20 6.55
C ASN A 30 -17.18 -44.94 7.41
N TYR A 31 -16.99 -45.15 8.71
CA TYR A 31 -16.63 -44.08 9.63
C TYR A 31 -15.15 -43.74 9.41
N LEU A 32 -14.83 -42.46 9.18
CA LEU A 32 -13.47 -41.97 9.36
C LEU A 32 -13.16 -42.01 10.87
N THR A 33 -12.56 -43.10 11.35
CA THR A 33 -12.27 -43.33 12.78
C THR A 33 -10.94 -42.69 13.25
N GLY A 34 -10.46 -41.66 12.57
CA GLY A 34 -9.15 -41.05 12.84
C GLY A 34 -9.25 -39.65 13.47
N TYR A 35 -8.52 -39.44 14.57
CA TYR A 35 -8.11 -38.09 14.97
C TYR A 35 -6.84 -37.75 14.18
N GLN A 36 -6.94 -36.81 13.24
CA GLN A 36 -5.76 -36.26 12.58
C GLN A 36 -5.36 -34.96 13.28
N THR A 37 -4.21 -34.97 13.97
CA THR A 37 -3.60 -33.74 14.47
C THR A 37 -3.08 -32.95 13.27
N VAL A 38 -3.76 -31.87 12.91
CA VAL A 38 -3.27 -30.92 11.91
C VAL A 38 -2.41 -29.89 12.64
N PRO A 39 -1.09 -29.81 12.39
CA PRO A 39 -0.28 -28.72 12.94
C PRO A 39 -0.82 -27.40 12.39
N SER A 40 -1.38 -26.58 13.26
CA SER A 40 -1.79 -25.21 12.95
C SER A 40 -0.67 -24.29 13.39
N ILE A 41 0.02 -23.66 12.44
CA ILE A 41 1.00 -22.63 12.74
C ILE A 41 0.23 -21.32 12.89
N VAL A 42 0.23 -20.74 14.09
CA VAL A 42 -0.23 -19.36 14.32
C VAL A 42 0.98 -18.46 14.22
N GLU A 43 1.11 -17.74 13.12
CA GLU A 43 2.12 -16.70 12.98
C GLU A 43 1.64 -15.45 13.71
N ILE A 44 2.23 -15.16 14.87
CA ILE A 44 1.98 -13.92 15.60
C ILE A 44 2.81 -12.82 14.92
N VAL A 45 2.22 -12.15 13.94
CA VAL A 45 2.82 -10.97 13.32
C VAL A 45 2.63 -9.79 14.28
N THR A 46 3.72 -9.31 14.88
CA THR A 46 3.70 -8.09 15.68
C THR A 46 3.36 -6.91 14.77
N VAL A 47 2.11 -6.44 14.81
CA VAL A 47 1.68 -5.29 14.00
C VAL A 47 2.21 -4.03 14.66
N GLN A 48 3.28 -3.46 14.09
CA GLN A 48 3.83 -2.19 14.57
C GLN A 48 2.91 -1.05 14.12
N SER A 49 2.30 -0.37 15.10
CA SER A 49 1.57 0.89 14.87
C SER A 49 2.51 1.93 14.26
N TYR A 50 2.02 2.68 13.28
CA TYR A 50 2.79 3.73 12.64
C TYR A 50 1.89 4.95 12.41
N GLU A 51 2.33 6.12 12.86
CA GLU A 51 1.64 7.38 12.62
C GLU A 51 2.12 7.96 11.30
N CYS A 52 1.29 7.89 10.27
CA CYS A 52 1.57 8.56 9.01
C CYS A 52 1.29 10.05 9.15
N ASN A 53 2.31 10.86 8.88
CA ASN A 53 2.21 12.31 8.92
C ASN A 53 3.14 12.92 7.86
N PHE A 54 2.57 13.71 6.96
CA PHE A 54 3.30 14.47 5.95
C PHE A 54 2.46 15.65 5.46
N THR A 55 3.10 16.60 4.80
CA THR A 55 2.43 17.78 4.24
C THR A 55 2.14 17.55 2.77
N LEU A 56 0.98 18.00 2.32
CA LEU A 56 0.59 18.12 0.93
C LEU A 56 0.55 19.61 0.57
N SER A 57 1.12 19.96 -0.57
CA SER A 57 1.18 21.34 -1.07
C SER A 57 -0.05 21.65 -1.91
N GLU A 58 -0.45 22.91 -2.00
CA GLU A 58 -1.48 23.39 -2.92
C GLU A 58 -1.16 22.95 -4.36
N GLY A 59 -2.18 22.50 -5.10
CA GLY A 59 -2.01 21.96 -6.44
C GLY A 59 -1.84 20.44 -6.48
N TRP A 60 -1.14 19.93 -7.49
CA TRP A 60 -0.99 18.50 -7.73
C TRP A 60 0.09 17.88 -6.84
N ASN A 61 -0.26 16.81 -6.14
CA ASN A 61 0.67 15.98 -5.38
C ASN A 61 0.58 14.54 -5.91
N LEU A 62 1.73 13.88 -6.11
CA LEU A 62 1.80 12.48 -6.53
C LEU A 62 2.27 11.59 -5.38
N VAL A 63 1.32 11.02 -4.65
CA VAL A 63 1.55 10.48 -3.32
C VAL A 63 1.15 9.04 -3.14
N SER A 64 1.68 8.41 -2.11
CA SER A 64 1.33 7.07 -1.67
C SER A 64 1.30 6.95 -0.15
N PHE A 65 0.74 5.86 0.36
CA PHE A 65 0.48 5.70 1.79
C PHE A 65 0.88 4.30 2.29
N PHE A 66 2.17 4.11 2.58
CA PHE A 66 2.70 2.80 2.98
C PHE A 66 2.08 2.21 4.27
N CYS A 67 1.52 3.05 5.16
CA CYS A 67 0.92 2.63 6.43
C CYS A 67 -0.53 2.14 6.31
N LEU A 68 -1.17 2.29 5.16
CA LEU A 68 -2.55 1.87 4.93
C LEU A 68 -2.69 0.35 4.88
N GLY A 69 -3.86 -0.20 5.22
CA GLY A 69 -4.21 -1.59 4.87
C GLY A 69 -4.34 -1.81 3.36
N MET A 70 -4.79 -2.99 2.95
CA MET A 70 -5.09 -3.30 1.54
C MET A 70 -6.43 -2.71 1.07
N LEU A 71 -7.35 -2.42 1.98
CA LEU A 71 -8.68 -1.89 1.68
C LEU A 71 -9.10 -0.95 2.80
N ASN A 72 -8.92 0.36 2.60
CA ASN A 72 -9.28 1.38 3.58
C ASN A 72 -10.30 2.31 2.94
N ASN A 73 -11.39 2.61 3.61
CA ASN A 73 -12.37 3.55 3.10
C ASN A 73 -11.72 4.93 2.89
N ARG A 74 -11.80 5.47 1.67
CA ARG A 74 -11.19 6.76 1.30
C ARG A 74 -11.60 7.88 2.25
N GLY A 75 -12.88 7.95 2.65
CA GLY A 75 -13.38 8.98 3.56
C GLY A 75 -12.69 8.96 4.93
N ARG A 76 -12.32 7.78 5.44
CA ARG A 76 -11.54 7.64 6.68
C ARG A 76 -10.07 7.99 6.48
N VAL A 77 -9.48 7.57 5.35
CA VAL A 77 -8.08 7.88 5.01
C VAL A 77 -7.88 9.39 4.87
N MET A 78 -8.77 10.04 4.13
CA MET A 78 -8.67 11.46 3.79
C MET A 78 -9.28 12.39 4.84
N GLN A 79 -9.62 11.88 6.02
CA GLN A 79 -10.38 12.63 7.02
C GLN A 79 -9.63 13.87 7.53
N SER A 80 -8.32 13.77 7.75
CA SER A 80 -7.51 14.87 8.30
C SER A 80 -7.38 16.07 7.35
N ILE A 81 -7.60 15.84 6.05
CA ILE A 81 -7.52 16.85 4.99
C ILE A 81 -8.89 17.04 4.30
N ASN A 82 -9.98 16.61 4.95
CA ASN A 82 -11.31 16.73 4.39
C ASN A 82 -11.68 18.19 4.15
N GLY A 83 -12.12 18.52 2.94
CA GLY A 83 -12.40 19.89 2.52
C GLY A 83 -11.21 20.60 1.84
N ASN A 84 -9.98 20.09 1.99
CA ASN A 84 -8.77 20.75 1.49
C ASN A 84 -8.28 20.16 0.15
N TYR A 85 -9.01 19.22 -0.45
CA TYR A 85 -8.72 18.64 -1.76
C TYR A 85 -9.98 18.57 -2.62
N SER A 86 -9.81 18.66 -3.94
CA SER A 86 -10.93 18.66 -4.89
C SER A 86 -11.01 17.41 -5.75
N MET A 87 -9.88 16.75 -6.03
CA MET A 87 -9.82 15.62 -6.94
C MET A 87 -8.80 14.59 -6.48
N ILE A 88 -9.11 13.32 -6.73
CA ILE A 88 -8.19 12.20 -6.59
C ILE A 88 -8.24 11.37 -7.86
N PHE A 89 -7.07 11.00 -8.39
CA PHE A 89 -6.95 10.01 -9.45
C PHE A 89 -6.02 8.88 -9.01
N ARG A 90 -6.32 7.66 -9.45
CA ARG A 90 -5.38 6.53 -9.42
C ARG A 90 -5.38 5.84 -10.78
N TYR A 91 -4.30 5.14 -11.07
CA TYR A 91 -4.17 4.33 -12.26
C TYR A 91 -4.02 2.86 -11.88
N ASP A 92 -4.91 2.02 -12.40
CA ASP A 92 -4.90 0.58 -12.23
C ASP A 92 -4.42 -0.07 -13.53
N ALA A 93 -3.15 -0.49 -13.55
CA ALA A 93 -2.55 -1.15 -14.70
C ALA A 93 -3.18 -2.53 -15.01
N PHE A 94 -3.96 -3.09 -14.09
CA PHE A 94 -4.60 -4.39 -14.26
C PHE A 94 -5.97 -4.30 -14.94
N ASP A 95 -6.61 -3.13 -14.92
CA ASP A 95 -7.83 -2.83 -15.67
C ASP A 95 -7.46 -2.27 -17.06
N SER A 96 -7.53 -3.13 -18.09
CA SER A 96 -7.14 -2.74 -19.46
C SER A 96 -8.16 -1.85 -20.16
N ASP A 97 -9.42 -1.88 -19.71
CA ASP A 97 -10.51 -1.21 -20.40
C ASP A 97 -10.73 0.20 -19.83
N ASP A 98 -10.56 0.35 -18.52
CA ASP A 98 -10.72 1.62 -17.80
C ASP A 98 -9.64 1.79 -16.72
N PRO A 99 -8.37 2.05 -17.06
CA PRO A 99 -7.30 2.06 -16.08
C PRO A 99 -7.34 3.27 -15.14
N TRP A 100 -7.97 4.37 -15.54
CA TRP A 100 -8.02 5.59 -14.74
C TRP A 100 -9.26 5.63 -13.85
N LYS A 101 -9.05 5.67 -12.54
CA LYS A 101 -10.13 5.81 -11.56
C LYS A 101 -10.08 7.20 -10.94
N SER A 102 -11.24 7.83 -10.80
CA SER A 102 -11.34 9.19 -10.30
C SER A 102 -12.31 9.34 -9.13
N TYR A 103 -12.06 10.34 -8.30
CA TYR A 103 -12.98 10.84 -7.30
C TYR A 103 -12.97 12.37 -7.31
N ASN A 104 -14.14 12.97 -7.37
CA ASN A 104 -14.34 14.41 -7.24
C ASN A 104 -15.72 14.66 -6.59
N PRO A 105 -15.75 15.10 -5.32
CA PRO A 105 -17.00 15.31 -4.57
C PRO A 105 -17.81 16.51 -5.06
N ASN A 106 -17.20 17.39 -5.87
CA ASN A 106 -17.87 18.57 -6.41
C ASN A 106 -18.60 18.29 -7.73
N LEU A 107 -18.48 17.07 -8.27
CA LEU A 107 -19.24 16.66 -9.44
C LEU A 107 -20.69 16.30 -9.07
N PRO A 108 -21.64 16.41 -10.00
CA PRO A 108 -23.02 16.01 -9.77
C PRO A 108 -23.14 14.57 -9.26
N SER A 109 -24.15 14.30 -8.43
CA SER A 109 -24.36 13.00 -7.75
C SER A 109 -24.55 11.80 -8.68
N TRP A 110 -24.91 12.03 -9.95
CA TRP A 110 -25.01 10.98 -10.97
C TRP A 110 -23.65 10.56 -11.54
N THR A 111 -22.56 11.26 -11.20
CA THR A 111 -21.21 10.90 -11.62
C THR A 111 -20.69 9.72 -10.81
N ILE A 112 -20.16 8.72 -11.49
CA ILE A 112 -19.58 7.53 -10.84
C ILE A 112 -18.26 7.94 -10.17
N GLN A 113 -18.15 7.62 -8.88
CA GLN A 113 -16.96 7.84 -8.07
C GLN A 113 -16.20 6.52 -7.93
N GLN A 114 -15.03 6.40 -8.54
CA GLN A 114 -14.32 5.13 -8.71
C GLN A 114 -13.12 4.94 -7.75
N VAL A 115 -12.96 5.81 -6.77
CA VAL A 115 -11.98 5.65 -5.67
C VAL A 115 -12.68 5.55 -4.31
N PRO A 116 -13.50 4.50 -4.06
CA PRO A 116 -14.15 4.29 -2.75
C PRO A 116 -13.16 3.81 -1.67
N TYR A 117 -12.07 3.15 -2.10
CA TYR A 117 -11.04 2.61 -1.23
C TYR A 117 -9.66 3.07 -1.64
N MET A 118 -8.77 3.13 -0.66
CA MET A 118 -7.35 3.40 -0.82
C MET A 118 -6.53 2.32 -0.13
N ASP A 119 -5.33 2.10 -0.64
CA ASP A 119 -4.44 1.03 -0.23
C ASP A 119 -2.98 1.50 -0.25
N ARG A 120 -2.10 0.65 0.27
CA ARG A 120 -0.66 0.91 0.36
C ARG A 120 0.12 0.70 -0.94
N LEU A 121 -0.46 0.01 -1.92
CA LEU A 121 0.24 -0.43 -3.13
C LEU A 121 0.14 0.61 -4.24
N SER A 122 -0.97 1.33 -4.28
CA SER A 122 -1.31 2.27 -5.32
C SER A 122 -0.64 3.63 -5.13
N GLY A 123 -0.36 4.29 -6.25
CA GLY A 123 -0.07 5.73 -6.26
C GLY A 123 -1.33 6.55 -6.56
N TYR A 124 -1.39 7.77 -6.02
CA TYR A 124 -2.52 8.68 -6.12
C TYR A 124 -2.08 10.07 -6.55
N TYR A 125 -2.77 10.64 -7.54
CA TYR A 125 -2.76 12.07 -7.77
C TYR A 125 -3.82 12.70 -6.88
N ILE A 126 -3.43 13.69 -6.08
CA ILE A 126 -4.35 14.44 -5.23
C ILE A 126 -4.19 15.92 -5.56
N TYR A 127 -5.28 16.55 -5.98
CA TYR A 127 -5.31 18.00 -6.17
C TYR A 127 -5.76 18.66 -4.87
N MET A 128 -4.82 19.32 -4.20
CA MET A 128 -5.08 20.11 -3.01
C MET A 128 -5.52 21.52 -3.38
N ILE A 129 -6.52 22.04 -2.67
CA ILE A 129 -7.02 23.40 -2.82
C ILE A 129 -6.13 24.38 -2.02
N GLU A 130 -5.54 23.91 -0.92
CA GLU A 130 -4.59 24.64 -0.10
C GLU A 130 -3.62 23.67 0.58
N ASN A 131 -2.50 24.17 1.10
CA ASN A 131 -1.55 23.37 1.85
C ASN A 131 -2.23 22.71 3.06
N SER A 132 -1.98 21.41 3.30
CA SER A 132 -2.56 20.72 4.45
C SER A 132 -1.68 19.57 4.95
N SER A 133 -1.84 19.21 6.22
CA SER A 133 -1.12 18.09 6.83
C SER A 133 -2.01 16.84 6.85
N PHE A 134 -1.52 15.78 6.22
CA PHE A 134 -2.13 14.47 6.28
C PHE A 134 -1.77 13.78 7.59
N TYR A 135 -2.74 13.17 8.26
CA TYR A 135 -2.53 12.33 9.44
C TYR A 135 -3.37 11.06 9.37
N TYR A 136 -2.74 9.91 9.60
CA TYR A 136 -3.43 8.63 9.69
C TYR A 136 -2.71 7.64 10.61
N ASN A 137 -3.44 7.06 11.55
CA ASN A 137 -2.94 5.96 12.39
C ASN A 137 -3.03 4.64 11.63
N GLY A 138 -1.89 4.23 11.10
CA GLY A 138 -1.74 3.02 10.31
C GLY A 138 -0.82 2.01 10.96
N THR A 139 -0.33 1.10 10.13
CA THR A 139 0.56 0.02 10.55
C THR A 139 1.60 -0.23 9.47
N LYS A 140 2.83 -0.46 9.90
CA LYS A 140 3.89 -0.88 8.99
C LYS A 140 3.74 -2.37 8.70
N LYS A 141 3.76 -2.75 7.42
CA LYS A 141 3.80 -4.18 7.06
C LYS A 141 4.62 -4.43 5.82
N TYR A 142 5.03 -5.69 5.67
CA TYR A 142 5.56 -6.24 4.43
C TYR A 142 4.64 -5.91 3.26
N THR A 143 5.26 -5.63 2.11
CA THR A 143 4.52 -5.19 0.93
C THR A 143 5.03 -5.91 -0.30
N TYR A 144 4.08 -6.44 -1.07
CA TYR A 144 4.29 -7.15 -2.33
C TYR A 144 3.47 -6.41 -3.37
N ILE A 145 4.12 -5.71 -4.30
CA ILE A 145 3.44 -4.90 -5.30
C ILE A 145 3.48 -5.64 -6.65
N PRO A 146 2.35 -6.15 -7.15
CA PRO A 146 2.30 -6.74 -8.47
C PRO A 146 2.42 -5.65 -9.54
N LEU A 147 3.24 -5.90 -10.56
CA LEU A 147 3.46 -5.03 -11.71
C LEU A 147 3.08 -5.76 -12.99
N LYS A 148 2.39 -5.08 -13.91
CA LYS A 148 2.26 -5.51 -15.30
C LYS A 148 3.46 -5.04 -16.13
N SER A 149 3.76 -5.73 -17.23
CA SER A 149 4.65 -5.17 -18.25
C SER A 149 4.09 -3.82 -18.75
N GLY A 150 4.97 -2.83 -18.93
CA GLY A 150 4.58 -1.45 -19.23
C GLY A 150 4.42 -0.58 -17.99
N TRP A 151 3.60 0.46 -18.09
CA TRP A 151 3.45 1.48 -17.06
C TRP A 151 2.57 1.02 -15.90
N ASN A 152 3.06 1.21 -14.68
CA ASN A 152 2.34 1.01 -13.43
C ASN A 152 2.49 2.26 -12.57
N LEU A 153 1.44 2.67 -11.86
CA LEU A 153 1.49 3.74 -10.87
C LEU A 153 1.40 3.14 -9.48
N ILE A 154 2.52 3.14 -8.76
CA ILE A 154 2.63 2.42 -7.49
C ILE A 154 3.13 3.33 -6.37
N GLY A 155 2.85 2.94 -5.13
CA GLY A 155 3.33 3.61 -3.95
C GLY A 155 4.70 3.12 -3.49
N TYR A 156 5.51 4.02 -2.94
CA TYR A 156 6.78 3.64 -2.32
C TYR A 156 6.53 3.13 -0.88
N PRO A 157 6.82 1.85 -0.60
CA PRO A 157 6.31 1.21 0.61
C PRO A 157 7.28 1.27 1.81
N ARG A 158 8.34 2.09 1.73
CA ARG A 158 9.32 2.24 2.81
C ARG A 158 9.17 3.58 3.53
N VAL A 159 9.58 3.58 4.80
CA VAL A 159 9.59 4.77 5.69
C VAL A 159 10.91 5.56 5.61
N ILE A 160 11.90 5.06 4.86
CA ILE A 160 13.20 5.69 4.67
C ILE A 160 13.46 6.02 3.20
N ASN A 161 14.25 7.06 2.99
CA ASN A 161 14.78 7.39 1.67
C ASN A 161 15.73 6.29 1.18
N SER A 162 15.72 6.02 -0.12
CA SER A 162 16.64 5.06 -0.74
C SER A 162 17.04 5.56 -2.12
N SER A 163 18.25 5.21 -2.59
CA SER A 163 18.61 5.53 -3.97
C SER A 163 17.67 4.79 -4.93
N ILE A 164 17.42 5.33 -6.13
CA ILE A 164 16.57 4.63 -7.12
C ILE A 164 17.10 3.24 -7.45
N ASN A 165 18.43 3.08 -7.51
CA ASN A 165 19.05 1.79 -7.79
C ASN A 165 18.78 0.78 -6.66
N ASP A 166 18.89 1.19 -5.40
CA ASP A 166 18.70 0.29 -4.26
C ASP A 166 17.22 -0.02 -4.03
N ALA A 167 16.36 0.99 -4.10
CA ALA A 167 14.92 0.87 -3.92
C ALA A 167 14.31 -0.17 -4.88
N PHE A 168 14.69 -0.10 -6.15
CA PHE A 168 14.13 -0.89 -7.23
C PHE A 168 15.07 -2.00 -7.73
N SER A 169 16.11 -2.34 -6.97
CA SER A 169 17.15 -3.33 -7.32
C SER A 169 16.61 -4.72 -7.68
N ASN A 170 15.48 -5.12 -7.10
CA ASN A 170 14.88 -6.45 -7.29
C ASN A 170 13.80 -6.51 -8.38
N ILE A 171 13.67 -5.47 -9.21
CA ILE A 171 12.77 -5.46 -10.36
C ILE A 171 13.47 -4.96 -11.61
N SER A 172 13.03 -5.43 -12.78
CA SER A 172 13.52 -4.94 -14.08
C SER A 172 12.60 -3.86 -14.65
N TYR A 173 13.15 -2.69 -14.99
CA TYR A 173 12.38 -1.56 -15.53
C TYR A 173 13.19 -0.78 -16.57
N ASN A 174 12.52 -0.02 -17.43
CA ASN A 174 13.16 0.88 -18.39
C ASN A 174 13.26 2.31 -17.85
N LYS A 175 12.21 2.76 -17.14
CA LYS A 175 12.07 4.13 -16.69
C LYS A 175 11.21 4.23 -15.44
N ILE A 176 11.63 5.11 -14.53
CA ILE A 176 10.88 5.50 -13.33
C ILE A 176 10.70 7.03 -13.37
N LYS A 177 9.52 7.52 -13.00
CA LYS A 177 9.29 8.97 -12.84
C LYS A 177 8.33 9.27 -11.70
N THR A 178 8.48 10.45 -11.12
CA THR A 178 7.55 11.04 -10.15
C THR A 178 7.37 12.52 -10.45
N LEU A 179 6.42 13.15 -9.76
CA LEU A 179 6.21 14.59 -9.78
C LEU A 179 7.16 15.23 -8.75
N ASP A 180 7.91 16.25 -9.15
CA ASP A 180 8.61 17.13 -8.22
C ASP A 180 7.61 18.17 -7.70
N GLU A 181 7.26 18.07 -6.43
CA GLU A 181 6.28 18.97 -5.79
C GLU A 181 6.74 20.43 -5.77
N ALA A 182 8.04 20.70 -5.81
CA ALA A 182 8.56 22.08 -5.77
C ALA A 182 8.34 22.82 -7.11
N THR A 183 8.36 22.09 -8.22
CA THR A 183 8.28 22.66 -9.57
C THR A 183 6.98 22.32 -10.29
N GLY A 184 6.30 21.24 -9.88
CA GLY A 184 5.17 20.66 -10.61
C GLY A 184 5.58 19.87 -11.86
N ASP A 185 6.87 19.67 -12.09
CA ASP A 185 7.40 18.97 -13.26
C ASP A 185 7.72 17.50 -12.97
N TYR A 186 7.78 16.67 -14.00
CA TYR A 186 8.23 15.28 -13.83
C TYR A 186 9.76 15.19 -13.76
N ILE A 187 10.25 14.56 -12.70
CA ILE A 187 11.63 14.07 -12.61
C ILE A 187 11.68 12.58 -12.89
N PHE A 188 12.78 12.10 -13.46
CA PHE A 188 12.85 10.72 -13.93
C PHE A 188 14.24 10.10 -13.86
N TYR A 189 14.23 8.77 -13.87
CA TYR A 189 15.40 7.91 -14.02
C TYR A 189 15.13 6.95 -15.18
N THR A 190 16.02 6.90 -16.16
CA THR A 190 16.00 5.97 -17.28
C THR A 190 17.25 5.09 -17.21
N VAL A 191 17.09 3.78 -17.36
CA VAL A 191 18.22 2.85 -17.39
C VAL A 191 19.14 3.22 -18.56
N ASN A 192 20.45 3.35 -18.29
CA ASN A 192 21.46 3.84 -19.25
C ASN A 192 21.20 5.25 -19.82
N GLY A 193 20.32 6.05 -19.19
CA GLY A 193 20.07 7.43 -19.56
C GLY A 193 21.16 8.39 -19.07
N SER A 194 21.48 9.41 -19.88
CA SER A 194 22.51 10.41 -19.56
C SER A 194 22.01 11.61 -18.75
N SER A 195 20.70 11.74 -18.52
CA SER A 195 20.07 12.95 -17.97
C SER A 195 19.03 12.63 -16.89
N ASN A 196 19.37 11.71 -15.98
CA ASN A 196 18.49 11.32 -14.88
C ASN A 196 18.48 12.40 -13.79
N THR A 197 17.28 12.85 -13.42
CA THR A 197 17.04 13.87 -12.38
C THR A 197 16.46 13.26 -11.10
N LEU A 198 15.78 12.12 -11.21
CA LEU A 198 15.30 11.36 -10.05
C LEU A 198 16.41 10.45 -9.53
N THR A 199 16.92 10.74 -8.33
CA THR A 199 18.05 10.00 -7.72
C THR A 199 17.67 9.28 -6.44
N ILE A 200 16.63 9.73 -5.75
CA ILE A 200 16.19 9.24 -4.45
C ILE A 200 14.69 8.93 -4.52
N ALA A 201 14.31 7.72 -4.06
CA ALA A 201 12.94 7.40 -3.72
C ALA A 201 12.65 7.79 -2.26
N ARG A 202 11.52 8.45 -2.01
CA ARG A 202 11.14 8.96 -0.69
C ARG A 202 9.82 8.38 -0.19
N PRO A 203 9.67 8.23 1.14
CA PRO A 203 8.38 7.94 1.77
C PRO A 203 7.31 8.91 1.29
N TYR A 204 6.08 8.42 1.18
CA TYR A 204 4.89 9.16 0.76
C TYR A 204 4.86 9.60 -0.71
N GLU A 205 5.91 9.42 -1.49
CA GLU A 205 5.87 9.65 -2.94
C GLU A 205 5.30 8.42 -3.68
N ALA A 206 4.64 8.65 -4.81
CA ALA A 206 4.25 7.61 -5.75
C ALA A 206 5.08 7.66 -7.03
N TYR A 207 5.27 6.52 -7.67
CA TYR A 207 6.14 6.38 -8.83
C TYR A 207 5.42 5.72 -9.99
N TRP A 208 5.60 6.30 -11.17
CA TRP A 208 5.38 5.59 -12.42
C TRP A 208 6.58 4.72 -12.73
N ILE A 209 6.35 3.44 -12.92
CA ILE A 209 7.38 2.46 -13.27
C ILE A 209 7.00 1.81 -14.60
N ASN A 210 7.87 1.95 -15.59
CA ASN A 210 7.80 1.20 -16.84
C ASN A 210 8.52 -0.14 -16.64
N SER A 211 7.77 -1.14 -16.21
CA SER A 211 8.25 -2.49 -15.95
C SER A 211 8.51 -3.23 -17.27
N THR A 212 9.63 -3.95 -17.38
CA THR A 212 9.94 -4.69 -18.62
C THR A 212 9.08 -5.95 -18.78
N ALA A 213 8.63 -6.54 -17.68
CA ALA A 213 7.80 -7.73 -17.64
C ALA A 213 6.75 -7.64 -16.53
N SER A 214 5.79 -8.57 -16.53
CA SER A 214 4.95 -8.77 -15.34
C SER A 214 5.80 -9.41 -14.25
N GLN A 215 5.83 -8.80 -13.06
CA GLN A 215 6.68 -9.22 -11.93
C GLN A 215 6.10 -8.72 -10.62
N THR A 216 6.70 -9.12 -9.49
CA THR A 216 6.31 -8.63 -8.16
C THR A 216 7.49 -7.89 -7.53
N TRP A 217 7.28 -6.65 -7.13
CA TRP A 217 8.25 -5.92 -6.33
C TRP A 217 8.09 -6.31 -4.87
N ILE A 218 9.09 -7.04 -4.35
CA ILE A 218 9.09 -7.59 -2.99
C ILE A 218 9.96 -6.72 -2.11
N ILE A 219 9.37 -6.14 -1.06
CA ILE A 219 10.09 -5.32 -0.09
C ILE A 219 9.83 -5.85 1.32
N THR A 220 10.92 -6.21 1.99
CA THR A 220 10.90 -6.57 3.40
C THR A 220 10.66 -5.32 4.24
N ALA A 221 9.86 -5.43 5.30
CA ALA A 221 9.67 -4.34 6.25
C ALA A 221 11.02 -4.06 6.96
N GLU A 222 11.63 -2.90 6.67
CA GLU A 222 12.78 -2.34 7.41
C GLU A 222 12.31 -1.50 8.56
#